data_AF-A0A6A5Y110-F1
#
_entry.id   AF-A0A6A5Y110-F1
#
_cell.length_a   1.000
_cell.length_b   1.000
_cell.length_c   1.000
_cell.angle_alpha   90.00
_cell.angle_beta   90.00
_cell.angle_gamma   90.00
#
_symmetry.space_group_name_H-M   'P 1'
#
loop_
_entity.id
_entity.type
_entity.pdbx_description
1 polymer ?
#
loop_
_entity_poly.entity_id
_entity_poly.type
_entity_poly.pdbx_seq_one_letter_code
_entity_poly.pdbx_strand_id
1 'polypeptide(L)'
;MASEAQNSPFIKNLASSDKKVRDTALSSLRAYLSAQTTIPPLDLLKLWKGLFYCLWMQDKPAIQQRLSRDLASLVLDLQDGVALPFVEAFWVTMAREWSGIEALRMDKFLYLVRQYVNVSFRVVARGEWGDGEKVERCVGIFEETPLSAGDVKVPNGIRYHVLDVYVDELEKVAGDAWEKMPVEKMLEPLSKIAKESPTKSVRELAKESLQDERVRRWKGEEAKGEEAKGEEGEDGEEEEWGGFDD
;
A
#
# COMPACT_ATOMS: atom_id res chain seq x y z
N MET A 1 8.63 18.64 24.92
CA MET A 1 8.20 18.33 23.55
C MET A 1 7.06 17.30 23.50
N ALA A 2 7.13 16.16 24.20
CA ALA A 2 5.99 15.22 24.30
C ALA A 2 4.69 15.81 24.91
N SER A 3 4.80 16.91 25.66
CA SER A 3 3.68 17.58 26.33
C SER A 3 2.80 18.45 25.42
N GLU A 4 3.29 18.90 24.25
CA GLU A 4 2.52 19.81 23.38
C GLU A 4 1.51 19.07 22.50
N ALA A 5 1.83 17.85 22.05
CA ALA A 5 0.89 17.01 21.32
C ALA A 5 -0.31 16.59 22.20
N GLN A 6 -0.09 16.35 23.50
CA GLN A 6 -1.16 16.04 24.47
C GLN A 6 -2.16 17.18 24.68
N ASN A 7 -1.75 18.43 24.47
CA ASN A 7 -2.59 19.62 24.69
C ASN A 7 -3.07 20.28 23.41
N SER A 8 -2.82 19.68 22.25
CA SER A 8 -3.20 20.23 20.94
C SER A 8 -4.72 20.15 20.74
N PRO A 9 -5.48 21.26 20.86
CA PRO A 9 -6.94 21.23 20.82
C PRO A 9 -7.47 20.74 19.46
N PHE A 10 -6.66 20.88 18.41
CA PHE A 10 -7.02 20.51 17.06
C PHE A 10 -7.24 19.00 16.89
N ILE A 11 -6.60 18.13 17.68
CA ILE A 11 -6.75 16.67 17.53
C ILE A 11 -8.20 16.24 17.79
N LYS A 12 -8.83 16.81 18.83
CA LYS A 12 -10.24 16.57 19.12
C LYS A 12 -11.14 17.14 18.01
N ASN A 13 -10.75 18.28 17.45
CA ASN A 13 -11.50 18.95 16.38
C ASN A 13 -11.48 18.19 15.04
N LEU A 14 -10.51 17.31 14.79
CA LEU A 14 -10.48 16.43 13.61
C LEU A 14 -11.70 15.49 13.56
N ALA A 15 -12.25 15.10 14.72
CA ALA A 15 -13.43 14.25 14.82
C ALA A 15 -14.75 15.04 14.98
N SER A 16 -14.72 16.37 14.85
CA SER A 16 -15.92 17.21 14.96
C SER A 16 -16.95 16.89 13.88
N SER A 17 -18.24 17.00 14.18
CA SER A 17 -19.31 16.89 13.17
C SER A 17 -19.34 18.08 12.20
N ASP A 18 -18.84 19.25 12.61
CA ASP A 18 -18.75 20.46 11.77
C ASP A 18 -17.57 20.39 10.79
N LYS A 19 -17.87 20.46 9.48
CA LYS A 19 -16.86 20.45 8.41
C LYS A 19 -15.85 21.58 8.55
N LYS A 20 -16.27 22.81 8.86
CA LYS A 20 -15.36 23.97 8.96
C LYS A 20 -14.37 23.79 10.09
N VAL A 21 -14.83 23.21 11.20
CA VAL A 21 -13.98 22.87 12.35
C VAL A 21 -12.93 21.83 11.96
N ARG A 22 -13.33 20.78 11.22
CA ARG A 22 -12.39 19.76 10.70
C ARG A 22 -11.38 20.34 9.72
N ASP A 23 -11.81 21.15 8.76
CA ASP A 23 -10.93 21.79 7.76
C ASP A 23 -9.87 22.68 8.42
N THR A 24 -10.28 23.45 9.44
CA THR A 24 -9.37 24.30 10.22
C THR A 24 -8.38 23.43 11.01
N ALA A 25 -8.85 22.35 11.63
CA ALA A 25 -8.00 21.42 12.37
C ALA A 25 -6.96 20.73 11.47
N LEU A 26 -7.34 20.34 10.24
CA LEU A 26 -6.40 19.78 9.25
C LEU A 26 -5.34 20.79 8.82
N SER A 27 -5.73 22.05 8.64
CA SER A 27 -4.78 23.12 8.31
C SER A 27 -3.77 23.34 9.43
N SER A 28 -4.23 23.39 10.69
CA SER A 28 -3.37 23.47 11.87
C SER A 28 -2.46 22.24 12.01
N LEU A 29 -2.98 21.05 11.71
CA LEU A 29 -2.20 19.82 11.75
C LEU A 29 -1.04 19.86 10.74
N ARG A 30 -1.28 20.33 9.50
CA ARG A 30 -0.24 20.44 8.48
C ARG A 30 0.88 21.39 8.91
N ALA A 31 0.51 22.55 9.48
CA ALA A 31 1.47 23.50 10.02
C ALA A 31 2.27 22.91 11.19
N TYR A 32 1.61 22.19 12.10
CA TYR A 32 2.28 21.51 13.21
C TYR A 32 3.27 20.45 12.73
N LEU A 33 2.82 19.55 11.85
CA LEU A 33 3.60 18.40 11.38
C LEU A 33 4.84 18.80 10.57
N SER A 34 4.73 19.79 9.69
CA SER A 34 5.85 20.26 8.85
C SER A 34 7.01 20.88 9.66
N ALA A 35 6.73 21.36 10.86
CA ALA A 35 7.74 21.92 11.76
C ALA A 35 8.47 20.87 12.61
N GLN A 36 8.01 19.62 12.66
CA GLN A 36 8.58 18.59 13.52
C GLN A 36 9.70 17.80 12.83
N THR A 37 10.80 17.60 13.55
CA THR A 37 11.90 16.70 13.14
C THR A 37 11.66 15.26 13.60
N THR A 38 11.02 15.08 14.76
CA THR A 38 10.63 13.79 15.33
C THR A 38 9.31 13.94 16.08
N ILE A 39 8.50 12.89 16.12
CA ILE A 39 7.26 12.83 16.91
C ILE A 39 7.20 11.46 17.60
N PRO A 40 6.89 11.38 18.90
CA PRO A 40 6.76 10.11 19.59
C PRO A 40 5.71 9.19 18.93
N PRO A 41 5.95 7.88 18.82
CA PRO A 41 5.03 6.94 18.18
C PRO A 41 3.60 6.99 18.73
N LEU A 42 3.45 7.14 20.06
CA LEU A 42 2.14 7.24 20.69
C LEU A 42 1.35 8.47 20.23
N ASP A 43 2.02 9.60 19.97
CA ASP A 43 1.37 10.82 19.52
C ASP A 43 0.99 10.71 18.04
N LEU A 44 1.81 10.08 17.21
CA LEU A 44 1.45 9.72 15.83
C LEU A 44 0.19 8.84 15.78
N LEU A 45 0.07 7.85 16.68
CA LEU A 45 -1.13 7.01 16.79
C LEU A 45 -2.39 7.78 17.23
N LYS A 46 -2.25 8.76 18.14
CA LYS A 46 -3.38 9.64 18.53
C LYS A 46 -3.82 10.51 17.36
N LEU A 47 -2.87 11.08 16.62
CA LEU A 47 -3.13 11.88 15.42
C LEU A 47 -3.88 11.05 14.38
N TRP A 48 -3.39 9.85 14.10
CA TRP A 48 -4.02 8.96 13.14
C TRP A 48 -5.41 8.50 13.54
N LYS A 49 -5.66 8.27 14.83
CA LYS A 49 -7.02 8.03 15.31
C LYS A 49 -7.94 9.22 15.02
N GLY A 50 -7.46 10.45 15.20
CA GLY A 50 -8.21 11.67 14.82
C GLY A 50 -8.49 11.76 13.32
N LEU A 51 -7.49 11.48 12.47
CA LEU A 51 -7.62 11.51 11.01
C LEU A 51 -8.56 10.42 10.48
N PHE A 52 -8.51 9.23 11.08
CA PHE A 52 -9.45 8.15 10.78
C PHE A 52 -10.90 8.61 10.97
N TYR A 53 -11.21 9.22 12.12
CA TYR A 53 -12.56 9.74 12.37
C TYR A 53 -12.90 10.98 11.53
N CYS A 54 -11.91 11.78 11.13
CA CYS A 54 -12.12 12.87 10.17
C CYS A 54 -12.67 12.35 8.83
N LEU A 55 -12.11 11.25 8.31
CA LEU A 55 -12.63 10.59 7.11
C LEU A 55 -13.93 9.84 7.40
N TRP A 56 -14.06 9.22 8.58
CA TRP A 56 -15.29 8.54 9.01
C TRP A 56 -16.51 9.45 8.92
N MET A 57 -16.40 10.69 9.38
CA MET A 57 -17.48 11.71 9.38
C MET A 57 -17.73 12.36 8.02
N GLN A 58 -17.04 11.93 6.95
CA GLN A 58 -17.26 12.46 5.61
C GLN A 58 -18.18 11.55 4.79
N ASP A 59 -19.36 12.06 4.46
CA ASP A 59 -20.39 11.30 3.74
C ASP A 59 -20.45 11.63 2.24
N LYS A 60 -19.93 12.78 1.80
CA LYS A 60 -19.99 13.19 0.39
C LYS A 60 -18.87 12.51 -0.43
N PRO A 61 -19.17 11.67 -1.44
CA PRO A 61 -18.16 10.89 -2.17
C PRO A 61 -17.00 11.71 -2.74
N ALA A 62 -17.30 12.82 -3.42
CA ALA A 62 -16.27 13.71 -3.97
C ALA A 62 -15.33 14.30 -2.90
N ILE A 63 -15.87 14.54 -1.68
CA ILE A 63 -15.08 15.08 -0.57
C ILE A 63 -14.29 13.95 0.12
N GLN A 64 -14.81 12.72 0.17
CA GLN A 64 -14.07 11.55 0.67
C GLN A 64 -12.78 11.35 -0.14
N GLN A 65 -12.88 11.32 -1.48
CA GLN A 65 -11.70 11.14 -2.34
C GLN A 65 -10.72 12.30 -2.22
N ARG A 66 -11.21 13.54 -2.15
CA ARG A 66 -10.33 14.70 -1.91
C ARG A 66 -9.61 14.58 -0.58
N LEU A 67 -10.34 14.30 0.50
CA LEU A 67 -9.77 14.16 1.83
C LEU A 67 -8.73 13.04 1.89
N SER A 68 -8.99 11.87 1.29
CA SER A 68 -7.99 10.79 1.26
C SER A 68 -6.70 11.19 0.56
N ARG A 69 -6.78 11.95 -0.54
CA ARG A 69 -5.60 12.51 -1.21
C ARG A 69 -4.91 13.57 -0.37
N ASP A 70 -5.66 14.45 0.28
CA ASP A 70 -5.12 15.49 1.16
C ASP A 70 -4.36 14.84 2.33
N LEU A 71 -4.93 13.82 2.97
CA LEU A 71 -4.30 13.07 4.06
C LEU A 71 -3.00 12.41 3.60
N ALA A 72 -3.02 11.69 2.47
CA ALA A 72 -1.81 11.09 1.92
C ALA A 72 -0.76 12.15 1.57
N SER A 73 -1.15 13.30 1.01
CA SER A 73 -0.22 14.38 0.65
C SER A 73 0.54 14.94 1.85
N LEU A 74 -0.02 14.87 3.07
CA LEU A 74 0.66 15.32 4.28
C LEU A 74 2.02 14.65 4.44
N VAL A 75 2.12 13.35 4.12
CA VAL A 75 3.35 12.55 4.29
C VAL A 75 4.54 13.16 3.54
N LEU A 76 4.29 13.73 2.37
CA LEU A 76 5.34 14.27 1.49
C LEU A 76 5.86 15.63 1.95
N ASP A 77 5.08 16.33 2.77
CA ASP A 77 5.47 17.60 3.39
C ASP A 77 6.23 17.38 4.71
N LEU A 78 6.30 16.14 5.21
CA LEU A 78 6.98 15.81 6.46
C LEU A 78 8.47 15.73 6.27
N GLN A 79 9.19 16.02 7.36
CA GLN A 79 10.62 15.73 7.43
C GLN A 79 10.87 14.21 7.47
N ASP A 80 12.04 13.79 7.01
CA ASP A 80 12.39 12.37 6.88
C ASP A 80 12.23 11.59 8.20
N GLY A 81 12.59 12.20 9.33
CA GLY A 81 12.44 11.62 10.67
C GLY A 81 11.00 11.42 11.16
N VAL A 82 10.01 11.91 10.41
CA VAL A 82 8.57 11.82 10.74
C VAL A 82 7.78 11.10 9.65
N ALA A 83 8.19 11.19 8.38
CA ALA A 83 7.43 10.66 7.24
C ALA A 83 7.10 9.16 7.36
N LEU A 84 8.11 8.30 7.49
CA LEU A 84 7.90 6.85 7.64
C LEU A 84 7.24 6.46 8.97
N PRO A 85 7.61 7.04 10.14
CA PRO A 85 6.87 6.83 11.38
C PRO A 85 5.37 7.21 11.28
N PHE A 86 5.04 8.26 10.52
CA PHE A 86 3.65 8.65 10.29
C PHE A 86 2.92 7.64 9.39
N VAL A 87 3.59 7.07 8.38
CA VAL A 87 3.05 5.96 7.57
C VAL A 87 2.85 4.69 8.40
N GLU A 88 3.79 4.35 9.27
CA GLU A 88 3.66 3.22 10.18
C GLU A 88 2.44 3.37 11.11
N ALA A 89 2.29 4.56 11.72
CA ALA A 89 1.14 4.85 12.57
C ALA A 89 -0.21 4.79 11.81
N PHE A 90 -0.23 5.10 10.51
CA PHE A 90 -1.39 4.85 9.65
C PHE A 90 -1.72 3.37 9.60
N TRP A 91 -0.75 2.52 9.26
CA TRP A 91 -0.99 1.09 9.10
C TRP A 91 -1.42 0.42 10.39
N VAL A 92 -0.80 0.77 11.52
CA VAL A 92 -1.20 0.28 12.86
C VAL A 92 -2.62 0.71 13.18
N THR A 93 -3.00 1.95 12.84
CA THR A 93 -4.37 2.43 13.06
C THR A 93 -5.37 1.70 12.17
N MET A 94 -5.07 1.53 10.88
CA MET A 94 -5.94 0.82 9.96
C MET A 94 -6.13 -0.64 10.38
N ALA A 95 -5.06 -1.35 10.73
CA ALA A 95 -5.12 -2.73 11.21
C ALA A 95 -6.06 -2.88 12.42
N ARG A 96 -5.97 -1.94 13.38
CA ARG A 96 -6.83 -1.95 14.58
C ARG A 96 -8.31 -1.69 14.26
N GLU A 97 -8.60 -0.72 13.41
CA GLU A 97 -9.96 -0.24 13.19
C GLU A 97 -10.71 -1.00 12.07
N TRP A 98 -9.99 -1.75 11.21
CA TRP A 98 -10.53 -2.32 9.97
C TRP A 98 -11.82 -3.14 10.17
N SER A 99 -11.83 -4.05 11.14
CA SER A 99 -12.98 -4.91 11.41
C SER A 99 -14.20 -4.14 11.91
N GLY A 100 -14.03 -2.90 12.39
CA GLY A 100 -15.11 -2.00 12.79
C GLY A 100 -15.66 -1.15 11.65
N ILE A 101 -15.08 -1.20 10.44
CA ILE A 101 -15.56 -0.43 9.29
C ILE A 101 -16.78 -1.13 8.69
N GLU A 102 -17.93 -0.50 8.84
CA GLU A 102 -19.18 -0.95 8.21
C GLU A 102 -19.08 -0.92 6.68
N ALA A 103 -19.77 -1.84 6.00
CA ALA A 103 -19.74 -2.00 4.54
C ALA A 103 -20.02 -0.68 3.78
N LEU A 104 -20.99 0.13 4.25
CA LEU A 104 -21.34 1.42 3.64
C LEU A 104 -20.24 2.49 3.74
N ARG A 105 -19.21 2.27 4.56
CA ARG A 105 -18.05 3.16 4.71
C ARG A 105 -16.78 2.57 4.10
N MET A 106 -16.81 1.33 3.63
CA MET A 106 -15.61 0.61 3.22
C MET A 106 -14.87 1.29 2.06
N ASP A 107 -15.59 1.73 1.03
CA ASP A 107 -14.99 2.26 -0.21
C ASP A 107 -14.01 3.42 0.02
N LYS A 108 -14.35 4.37 0.91
CA LYS A 108 -13.46 5.50 1.20
C LYS A 108 -12.19 5.09 1.95
N PHE A 109 -12.27 4.04 2.77
CA PHE A 109 -11.11 3.50 3.48
C PHE A 109 -10.26 2.61 2.58
N LEU A 110 -10.86 1.84 1.66
CA LEU A 110 -10.13 1.17 0.58
C LEU A 110 -9.38 2.19 -0.28
N TYR A 111 -10.03 3.28 -0.66
CA TYR A 111 -9.39 4.36 -1.41
C TYR A 111 -8.25 5.01 -0.62
N LEU A 112 -8.45 5.28 0.68
CA LEU A 112 -7.40 5.80 1.56
C LEU A 112 -6.19 4.85 1.62
N VAL A 113 -6.42 3.54 1.78
CA VAL A 113 -5.35 2.54 1.76
C VAL A 113 -4.58 2.59 0.45
N ARG A 114 -5.24 2.64 -0.70
CA ARG A 114 -4.56 2.78 -2.01
C ARG A 114 -3.70 4.04 -2.05
N GLN A 115 -4.18 5.18 -1.53
CA GLN A 115 -3.35 6.40 -1.45
C GLN A 115 -2.15 6.25 -0.51
N TYR A 116 -2.29 5.48 0.57
CA TYR A 116 -1.19 5.24 1.51
C TYR A 116 -0.16 4.24 1.00
N VAL A 117 -0.56 3.24 0.23
CA VAL A 117 0.38 2.40 -0.53
C VAL A 117 1.21 3.29 -1.46
N ASN A 118 0.53 4.10 -2.29
CA ASN A 118 1.18 5.00 -3.23
C ASN A 118 2.17 5.96 -2.55
N VAL A 119 1.73 6.66 -1.50
CA VAL A 119 2.58 7.67 -0.87
C VAL A 119 3.79 7.05 -0.14
N SER A 120 3.65 5.83 0.38
CA SER A 120 4.77 5.10 0.98
C SER A 120 5.88 4.88 -0.05
N PHE A 121 5.52 4.47 -1.26
CA PHE A 121 6.50 4.32 -2.35
C PHE A 121 7.06 5.67 -2.81
N ARG A 122 6.23 6.72 -2.89
CA ARG A 122 6.72 8.07 -3.25
C ARG A 122 7.73 8.63 -2.27
N VAL A 123 7.61 8.30 -0.98
CA VAL A 123 8.59 8.72 0.04
C VAL A 123 9.97 8.13 -0.27
N VAL A 124 10.05 6.86 -0.60
CA VAL A 124 11.34 6.18 -0.85
C VAL A 124 11.87 6.38 -2.27
N ALA A 125 10.99 6.67 -3.23
CA ALA A 125 11.39 7.07 -4.58
C ALA A 125 11.95 8.50 -4.63
N ARG A 126 11.75 9.31 -3.57
CA ARG A 126 12.34 10.66 -3.48
C ARG A 126 13.87 10.53 -3.40
N GLY A 127 14.56 11.05 -4.41
CA GLY A 127 16.00 10.82 -4.57
C GLY A 127 16.32 9.56 -5.38
N GLU A 128 15.41 9.15 -6.27
CA GLU A 128 15.61 8.07 -7.23
C GLU A 128 15.97 6.73 -6.58
N TRP A 129 15.33 6.43 -5.44
CA TRP A 129 15.55 5.19 -4.68
C TRP A 129 16.97 5.04 -4.10
N GLY A 130 17.78 6.10 -4.10
CA GLY A 130 19.18 6.06 -3.64
C GLY A 130 19.38 5.91 -2.14
N ASP A 131 18.33 6.07 -1.34
CA ASP A 131 18.37 5.92 0.12
C ASP A 131 17.93 4.51 0.54
N GLY A 132 18.88 3.58 0.57
CA GLY A 132 18.62 2.17 0.89
C GLY A 132 18.06 1.95 2.29
N GLU A 133 18.40 2.80 3.27
CA GLU A 133 17.87 2.70 4.64
C GLU A 133 16.38 3.06 4.67
N LYS A 134 15.98 4.11 3.95
CA LYS A 134 14.56 4.47 3.81
C LYS A 134 13.76 3.39 3.08
N VAL A 135 14.32 2.80 2.01
CA VAL A 135 13.70 1.69 1.29
C VAL A 135 13.49 0.50 2.24
N GLU A 136 14.54 0.09 2.95
CA GLU A 136 14.50 -1.00 3.94
C GLU A 136 13.42 -0.74 5.00
N ARG A 137 13.39 0.47 5.56
CA ARG A 137 12.40 0.82 6.58
C ARG A 137 10.98 0.79 6.04
N CYS A 138 10.75 1.29 4.83
CA CYS A 138 9.44 1.24 4.18
C CYS A 138 8.99 -0.21 3.95
N VAL A 139 9.85 -1.05 3.39
CA VAL A 139 9.59 -2.49 3.20
C VAL A 139 9.26 -3.17 4.53
N GLY A 140 10.05 -2.90 5.57
CA GLY A 140 9.81 -3.39 6.92
C GLY A 140 8.41 -3.01 7.45
N ILE A 141 7.96 -1.77 7.24
CA ILE A 141 6.61 -1.34 7.63
C ILE A 141 5.53 -2.21 6.95
N PHE A 142 5.68 -2.52 5.66
CA PHE A 142 4.73 -3.39 4.95
C PHE A 142 4.73 -4.82 5.51
N GLU A 143 5.91 -5.39 5.76
CA GLU A 143 6.05 -6.73 6.32
C GLU A 143 5.57 -6.85 7.77
N GLU A 144 5.73 -5.79 8.57
CA GLU A 144 5.37 -5.78 9.99
C GLU A 144 3.87 -5.58 10.19
N THR A 145 3.21 -4.83 9.28
CA THR A 145 1.80 -4.45 9.44
C THR A 145 0.90 -4.95 8.31
N PRO A 146 0.66 -4.22 7.19
CA PRO A 146 -0.41 -4.59 6.25
C PRO A 146 -0.22 -5.97 5.59
N LEU A 147 1.02 -6.42 5.43
CA LEU A 147 1.38 -7.70 4.84
C LEU A 147 2.08 -8.63 5.84
N SER A 148 1.84 -8.42 7.14
CA SER A 148 2.31 -9.34 8.17
C SER A 148 1.81 -10.75 7.92
N ALA A 149 2.75 -11.70 7.81
CA ALA A 149 2.42 -13.09 7.51
C ALA A 149 1.67 -13.75 8.67
N GLY A 150 2.11 -13.53 9.91
CA GLY A 150 1.64 -14.28 11.08
C GLY A 150 0.79 -13.50 12.09
N ASP A 151 0.72 -12.17 12.02
CA ASP A 151 -0.03 -11.40 13.02
C ASP A 151 -1.54 -11.55 12.80
N VAL A 152 -2.19 -12.28 13.70
CA VAL A 152 -3.64 -12.47 13.72
C VAL A 152 -4.43 -11.19 13.95
N LYS A 153 -3.79 -10.13 14.49
CA LYS A 153 -4.40 -8.82 14.68
C LYS A 153 -4.54 -8.03 13.39
N VAL A 154 -3.81 -8.40 12.34
CA VAL A 154 -3.92 -7.79 11.01
C VAL A 154 -5.03 -8.52 10.25
N PRO A 155 -6.16 -7.86 9.93
CA PRO A 155 -7.27 -8.52 9.24
C PRO A 155 -6.92 -8.84 7.78
N ASN A 156 -7.37 -10.01 7.30
CA ASN A 156 -7.13 -10.44 5.91
C ASN A 156 -7.68 -9.45 4.88
N GLY A 157 -8.74 -8.69 5.20
CA GLY A 157 -9.26 -7.65 4.30
C GLY A 157 -8.23 -6.59 3.92
N ILE A 158 -7.32 -6.21 4.85
CA ILE A 158 -6.21 -5.31 4.53
C ILE A 158 -5.21 -6.00 3.61
N ARG A 159 -4.82 -7.24 3.94
CA ARG A 159 -3.87 -8.01 3.13
C ARG A 159 -4.35 -8.12 1.69
N TYR A 160 -5.62 -8.52 1.50
CA TYR A 160 -6.21 -8.64 0.16
C TYR A 160 -6.15 -7.32 -0.61
N HIS A 161 -6.61 -6.23 0.01
CA HIS A 161 -6.65 -4.95 -0.67
C HIS A 161 -5.26 -4.38 -0.95
N VAL A 162 -4.29 -4.56 -0.04
CA VAL A 162 -2.91 -4.12 -0.28
C VAL A 162 -2.27 -4.92 -1.39
N LEU A 163 -2.45 -6.24 -1.43
CA LEU A 163 -1.96 -7.08 -2.54
C LEU A 163 -2.57 -6.66 -3.89
N ASP A 164 -3.89 -6.42 -3.93
CA ASP A 164 -4.62 -5.99 -5.13
C ASP A 164 -4.08 -4.69 -5.73
N VAL A 165 -3.64 -3.74 -4.89
CA VAL A 165 -3.17 -2.43 -5.35
C VAL A 165 -1.64 -2.26 -5.35
N TYR A 166 -0.88 -3.23 -4.84
CA TYR A 166 0.57 -3.06 -4.61
C TYR A 166 1.32 -2.77 -5.90
N VAL A 167 1.16 -3.64 -6.91
CA VAL A 167 1.88 -3.53 -8.18
C VAL A 167 1.44 -2.30 -8.95
N ASP A 168 0.14 -2.01 -8.98
CA ASP A 168 -0.43 -0.79 -9.58
C ASP A 168 0.18 0.49 -9.02
N GLU A 169 0.25 0.60 -7.70
CA GLU A 169 0.76 1.81 -7.07
C GLU A 169 2.29 1.89 -7.15
N LEU A 170 2.99 0.76 -7.17
CA LEU A 170 4.43 0.73 -7.39
C LEU A 170 4.79 1.17 -8.81
N GLU A 171 4.08 0.66 -9.83
CA GLU A 171 4.25 1.05 -11.22
C GLU A 171 4.04 2.56 -11.42
N LYS A 172 2.97 3.12 -10.83
CA LYS A 172 2.69 4.57 -10.91
C LYS A 172 3.81 5.44 -10.36
N VAL A 173 4.59 4.93 -9.39
CA VAL A 173 5.68 5.68 -8.75
C VAL A 173 7.00 5.45 -9.47
N ALA A 174 7.28 4.21 -9.89
CA ALA A 174 8.47 3.85 -10.64
C ALA A 174 8.46 4.46 -12.05
N GLY A 175 7.29 4.42 -12.72
CA GLY A 175 7.08 4.94 -14.07
C GLY A 175 8.07 4.34 -15.09
N ASP A 176 8.48 5.17 -16.05
CA ASP A 176 9.47 4.78 -17.06
C ASP A 176 10.90 4.64 -16.52
N ALA A 177 11.15 5.01 -15.26
CA ALA A 177 12.46 4.93 -14.61
C ALA A 177 12.52 3.80 -13.57
N TRP A 178 11.73 2.73 -13.78
CA TRP A 178 11.64 1.60 -12.89
C TRP A 178 12.97 0.86 -12.73
N GLU A 179 13.90 0.98 -13.68
CA GLU A 179 15.24 0.38 -13.60
C GLU A 179 16.07 0.94 -12.43
N LYS A 180 15.71 2.14 -11.92
CA LYS A 180 16.33 2.72 -10.71
C LYS A 180 15.75 2.14 -9.42
N MET A 181 14.58 1.51 -9.48
CA MET A 181 13.92 0.93 -8.33
C MET A 181 14.70 -0.32 -7.87
N PRO A 182 14.92 -0.51 -6.56
CA PRO A 182 15.46 -1.75 -6.03
C PRO A 182 14.38 -2.83 -6.07
N VAL A 183 14.15 -3.41 -7.27
CA VAL A 183 13.02 -4.31 -7.59
C VAL A 183 12.89 -5.44 -6.58
N GLU A 184 13.95 -6.22 -6.35
CA GLU A 184 13.91 -7.35 -5.43
C GLU A 184 13.49 -6.92 -4.03
N LYS A 185 14.06 -5.80 -3.54
CA LYS A 185 13.76 -5.27 -2.22
C LYS A 185 12.30 -4.83 -2.10
N MET A 186 11.79 -4.13 -3.11
CA MET A 186 10.38 -3.69 -3.13
C MET A 186 9.39 -4.85 -3.27
N LEU A 187 9.82 -6.04 -3.71
CA LEU A 187 8.97 -7.22 -3.85
C LEU A 187 9.08 -8.21 -2.68
N GLU A 188 9.98 -7.96 -1.71
CA GLU A 188 10.14 -8.79 -0.51
C GLU A 188 8.83 -8.99 0.27
N PRO A 189 7.99 -7.97 0.53
CA PRO A 189 6.75 -8.16 1.29
C PRO A 189 5.81 -9.17 0.62
N LEU A 190 5.69 -9.11 -0.71
CA LEU A 190 4.89 -10.05 -1.51
C LEU A 190 5.48 -11.46 -1.45
N SER A 191 6.80 -11.57 -1.61
CA SER A 191 7.52 -12.85 -1.58
C SER A 191 7.41 -13.53 -0.23
N LYS A 192 7.51 -12.78 0.86
CA LYS A 192 7.41 -13.27 2.23
C LYS A 192 5.99 -13.75 2.54
N ILE A 193 4.97 -12.93 2.29
CA ILE A 193 3.59 -13.30 2.59
C ILE A 193 3.10 -14.46 1.72
N ALA A 194 3.57 -14.57 0.47
CA ALA A 194 3.29 -15.70 -0.43
C ALA A 194 3.79 -17.05 0.11
N LYS A 195 4.88 -17.04 0.89
CA LYS A 195 5.49 -18.24 1.50
C LYS A 195 4.92 -18.52 2.88
N GLU A 196 4.81 -17.50 3.71
CA GLU A 196 4.66 -17.64 5.16
C GLU A 196 3.22 -17.45 5.68
N SER A 197 2.33 -16.82 4.91
CA SER A 197 0.98 -16.57 5.42
C SER A 197 0.26 -17.88 5.75
N PRO A 198 -0.40 -18.01 6.92
CA PRO A 198 -1.18 -19.20 7.26
C PRO A 198 -2.44 -19.30 6.40
N THR A 199 -2.90 -18.20 5.81
CA THR A 199 -4.11 -18.15 4.99
C THR A 199 -3.81 -18.49 3.54
N LYS A 200 -4.38 -19.59 3.03
CA LYS A 200 -4.14 -20.06 1.66
C LYS A 200 -4.46 -19.02 0.58
N SER A 201 -5.62 -18.39 0.66
CA SER A 201 -6.06 -17.37 -0.31
C SER A 201 -5.15 -16.14 -0.34
N VAL A 202 -4.59 -15.75 0.81
CA VAL A 202 -3.59 -14.66 0.87
C VAL A 202 -2.31 -15.08 0.14
N ARG A 203 -1.84 -16.32 0.34
CA ARG A 203 -0.67 -16.84 -0.37
C ARG A 203 -0.88 -16.89 -1.88
N GLU A 204 -2.07 -17.31 -2.32
CA GLU A 204 -2.42 -17.40 -3.74
C GLU A 204 -2.44 -16.01 -4.39
N LEU A 205 -3.12 -15.04 -3.78
CA LEU A 205 -3.16 -13.67 -4.31
C LEU A 205 -1.77 -13.01 -4.35
N ALA A 206 -0.92 -13.26 -3.36
CA ALA A 206 0.46 -12.75 -3.36
C ALA A 206 1.31 -13.40 -4.48
N LYS A 207 1.10 -14.69 -4.78
CA LYS A 207 1.74 -15.36 -5.92
C LYS A 207 1.26 -14.81 -7.25
N GLU A 208 -0.04 -14.54 -7.38
CA GLU A 208 -0.62 -13.88 -8.57
C GLU A 208 0.02 -12.51 -8.77
N SER A 209 0.13 -11.71 -7.71
CA SER A 209 0.80 -10.39 -7.75
C SER A 209 2.26 -10.50 -8.21
N LEU A 210 2.98 -11.54 -7.79
CA LEU A 210 4.36 -11.81 -8.21
C LEU A 210 4.48 -12.32 -9.66
N GLN A 211 3.39 -12.79 -10.25
CA GLN A 211 3.31 -13.27 -11.63
C GLN A 211 2.78 -12.22 -12.60
N ASP A 212 2.43 -11.03 -12.11
CA ASP A 212 2.02 -9.88 -12.91
C ASP A 212 3.06 -9.58 -14.00
N GLU A 213 2.60 -9.29 -15.21
CA GLU A 213 3.45 -9.03 -16.38
C GLU A 213 4.46 -7.91 -16.10
N ARG A 214 4.05 -6.87 -15.36
CA ARG A 214 4.92 -5.76 -14.97
C ARG A 214 6.01 -6.21 -14.01
N VAL A 215 5.70 -7.11 -13.08
CA VAL A 215 6.69 -7.66 -12.14
C VAL A 215 7.71 -8.53 -12.87
N ARG A 216 7.25 -9.37 -13.82
CA ARG A 216 8.16 -10.15 -14.68
C ARG A 216 9.06 -9.25 -15.51
N ARG A 217 8.51 -8.17 -16.08
CA ARG A 217 9.28 -7.12 -16.76
C ARG A 217 10.36 -6.54 -15.86
N TRP A 218 10.01 -6.14 -14.65
CA TRP A 218 10.98 -5.55 -13.72
C TRP A 218 12.11 -6.51 -13.32
N LYS A 219 11.85 -7.81 -13.37
CA LYS A 219 12.85 -8.87 -13.14
C LYS A 219 13.67 -9.25 -14.38
N GLY A 220 13.36 -8.69 -15.55
CA GLY A 220 14.00 -9.06 -16.81
C GLY A 220 13.61 -10.46 -17.30
N GLU A 221 12.41 -10.93 -16.95
CA GLU A 221 11.88 -12.25 -17.34
C GLU A 221 11.10 -12.21 -18.69
N GLU A 222 11.15 -11.10 -19.43
CA GLU A 222 10.44 -10.98 -20.72
C GLU A 222 11.02 -11.94 -21.77
N ALA A 223 10.14 -12.81 -22.30
CA ALA A 223 10.32 -13.70 -23.45
C ALA A 223 11.39 -14.81 -23.38
N LYS A 224 11.35 -15.68 -22.35
CA LYS A 224 11.77 -17.10 -22.53
C LYS A 224 10.63 -18.02 -23.01
N GLY A 225 9.44 -17.47 -23.24
CA GLY A 225 8.21 -18.25 -23.51
C GLY A 225 7.83 -18.44 -24.97
N GLU A 226 8.42 -17.67 -25.91
CA GLU A 226 8.05 -17.78 -27.34
C GLU A 226 9.04 -18.61 -28.17
N GLU A 227 10.30 -18.77 -27.76
CA GLU A 227 11.26 -19.62 -28.50
C GLU A 227 11.07 -21.13 -28.23
N ALA A 228 10.31 -21.53 -27.21
CA ALA A 228 10.11 -22.94 -26.85
C ALA A 228 8.91 -23.62 -27.55
N LYS A 229 8.21 -22.93 -28.46
CA LYS A 229 7.06 -23.48 -29.23
C LYS A 229 7.33 -23.63 -30.73
N GLY A 230 8.59 -23.51 -31.16
CA GLY A 230 8.97 -23.54 -32.58
C GLY A 230 9.62 -24.83 -33.09
N GLU A 231 9.93 -25.80 -32.24
CA GLU A 231 10.59 -27.05 -32.65
C GLU A 231 9.86 -28.27 -32.05
N GLU A 232 8.66 -28.58 -32.53
CA GLU A 232 8.20 -29.97 -32.59
C GLU A 232 7.87 -30.30 -34.06
N GLY A 233 8.87 -30.91 -34.68
CA GLY A 233 8.85 -31.83 -35.83
C GLY A 233 7.63 -31.87 -36.75
N GLU A 234 7.85 -31.41 -37.98
CA GLU A 234 7.39 -32.14 -39.16
C GLU A 234 7.91 -33.59 -39.11
N ASP A 235 7.00 -34.55 -38.99
CA ASP A 235 7.02 -35.89 -39.57
C ASP A 235 5.55 -36.33 -39.51
N GLY A 236 4.77 -36.48 -40.58
CA GLY A 236 5.14 -36.91 -41.93
C GLY A 236 4.83 -38.39 -42.12
N GLU A 237 3.62 -38.87 -41.81
CA GLU A 237 3.15 -40.18 -42.30
C GLU A 237 1.63 -40.16 -42.58
N GLU A 238 1.30 -40.26 -43.86
CA GLU A 238 -0.04 -40.52 -44.40
C GLU A 238 -0.43 -41.96 -44.05
N GLU A 239 -1.45 -42.17 -43.21
CA GLU A 239 -2.12 -43.47 -43.13
C GLU A 239 -3.47 -43.45 -43.84
N GLU A 240 -3.45 -44.26 -44.90
CA GLU A 240 -4.41 -44.59 -45.93
C GLU A 240 -5.80 -45.03 -45.40
N TRP A 241 -6.82 -44.47 -46.03
CA TRP A 241 -8.23 -44.68 -45.78
C TRP A 241 -8.66 -46.08 -46.29
N GLY A 242 -8.83 -47.05 -45.39
CA GLY A 242 -9.33 -48.40 -45.69
C GLY A 242 -10.84 -48.52 -45.41
N GLY A 243 -11.63 -48.78 -46.44
CA GLY A 243 -13.10 -48.72 -46.42
C GLY A 243 -13.82 -49.84 -45.64
N PHE A 244 -15.12 -49.60 -45.44
CA PHE A 244 -16.10 -50.58 -44.93
C PHE A 244 -16.59 -51.52 -46.03
N ASP A 245 -16.76 -52.81 -45.67
CA ASP A 245 -17.77 -53.82 -46.06
C ASP A 245 -17.32 -55.11 -45.33
N ASP A 246 -18.09 -55.91 -44.61
CA ASP A 246 -19.51 -56.32 -44.64
C ASP A 246 -19.91 -56.80 -43.21
#